data_AF-A0A4R9BMX2-F1
#
_entry.id   AF-A0A4R9BMX2-F1
#
_cell.length_a   1.000
_cell.length_b   1.000
_cell.length_c   1.000
_cell.angle_alpha   90.00
_cell.angle_beta   90.00
_cell.angle_gamma   90.00
#
_symmetry.space_group_name_H-M   'P 1'
#
loop_
_entity.id
_entity.type
_entity.pdbx_description
1 polymer ?
#
loop_
_entity_poly.entity_id
_entity_poly.type
_entity_poly.pdbx_seq_one_letter_code
_entity_poly.pdbx_strand_id
1 'polypeptide(L)'
;MGGALCAAAVVVLCLLVVRTAGGDHLREFSGGEKWGDNLITAPFLILMVAAAPLFLAEYHRRGLWFTRERGFFQGGSNVVVLRPARLRFRAFWLLISVLAWAALIAGPVYYDITTDVFADADSSLWTLLVTHGLFASGMTVLLLFSLLKRMTYERLAARFGGGIVYGSADQRAWRFLSYQFRFELWFAFGCGALLGAIPLVYQLAAESCYTNECVPVPDAGQLAWLIWGAAGCAAFALIGCLSAWRSGESLYSGESVS
;
A
#
# COMPACT_ATOMS: atom_id res chain seq x y z
N MET A 1 -12.33 15.73 11.51
CA MET A 1 -13.12 14.72 10.78
C MET A 1 -12.26 13.55 10.28
N GLY A 2 -11.29 13.76 9.37
CA GLY A 2 -10.47 12.67 8.81
C GLY A 2 -9.73 11.79 9.84
N GLY A 3 -9.08 12.40 10.85
CA GLY A 3 -8.42 11.62 11.91
C GLY A 3 -9.38 10.79 12.77
N ALA A 4 -10.59 11.27 13.01
CA ALA A 4 -11.62 10.53 13.75
C ALA A 4 -12.12 9.32 12.93
N LEU A 5 -12.24 9.46 11.61
CA LEU A 5 -12.60 8.33 10.72
C LEU A 5 -11.48 7.28 10.66
N CYS A 6 -10.21 7.68 10.65
CA CYS A 6 -9.10 6.72 10.77
C CYS A 6 -9.14 5.96 12.11
N ALA A 7 -9.38 6.66 13.22
CA ALA A 7 -9.52 6.02 14.52
C ALA A 7 -10.70 5.04 14.54
N ALA A 8 -11.85 5.44 13.96
CA ALA A 8 -13.02 4.57 13.83
C ALA A 8 -12.70 3.32 12.99
N ALA A 9 -11.98 3.44 11.87
CA ALA A 9 -11.57 2.30 11.07
C ALA A 9 -10.68 1.32 11.84
N VAL A 10 -9.72 1.83 12.62
CA VAL A 10 -8.85 1.00 13.48
C VAL A 10 -9.67 0.29 14.55
N VAL A 11 -10.57 1.00 15.23
CA VAL A 11 -11.45 0.41 16.24
C VAL A 11 -12.33 -0.68 15.64
N VAL A 12 -12.96 -0.43 14.49
CA VAL A 12 -13.78 -1.43 13.79
C VAL A 12 -12.94 -2.64 13.42
N LEU A 13 -11.75 -2.46 12.85
CA LEU A 13 -10.87 -3.56 12.51
C LEU A 13 -10.47 -4.38 13.75
N CYS A 14 -10.07 -3.73 14.84
CA CYS A 14 -9.74 -4.42 16.10
C CYS A 14 -10.93 -5.21 16.65
N LEU A 15 -12.13 -4.62 16.63
CA LEU A 15 -13.35 -5.31 17.09
C LEU A 15 -13.64 -6.56 16.26
N LEU A 16 -13.55 -6.47 14.93
CA LEU A 16 -13.78 -7.60 14.04
C LEU A 16 -12.75 -8.71 14.28
N VAL A 17 -11.47 -8.37 14.38
CA VAL A 17 -10.38 -9.33 14.63
C VAL A 17 -10.56 -10.04 15.97
N VAL A 18 -10.84 -9.31 17.05
CA VAL A 18 -11.04 -9.90 18.39
C VAL A 18 -12.23 -10.85 18.40
N ARG A 19 -13.30 -10.49 17.70
CA ARG A 19 -14.52 -11.32 17.62
C ARG A 19 -14.27 -12.59 16.83
N THR A 20 -13.71 -12.51 15.63
CA THR A 20 -13.45 -13.69 14.81
C THR A 20 -12.37 -14.58 15.43
N ALA A 21 -11.41 -14.01 16.17
CA ALA A 21 -10.45 -14.78 16.96
C ALA A 21 -11.09 -15.55 18.12
N GLY A 22 -12.23 -15.09 18.65
CA GLY A 22 -13.01 -15.80 19.67
C GLY A 22 -13.99 -16.83 19.12
N GLY A 23 -14.02 -17.05 17.80
CA GLY A 23 -14.94 -17.98 17.12
C GLY A 23 -16.30 -17.38 16.71
N ASP A 24 -16.53 -16.07 16.95
CA ASP A 24 -17.80 -15.43 16.57
C ASP A 24 -17.88 -15.26 15.04
N HIS A 25 -18.98 -15.72 14.43
CA HIS A 25 -19.25 -15.50 13.01
C HIS A 25 -19.70 -14.05 12.75
N LEU A 26 -19.05 -13.36 11.80
CA LEU A 26 -19.40 -11.98 11.40
C LEU A 26 -20.86 -11.83 10.91
N ARG A 27 -21.43 -12.91 10.40
CA ARG A 27 -22.83 -12.98 9.93
C ARG A 27 -23.83 -12.81 11.07
N GLU A 28 -23.52 -13.36 12.23
CA GLU A 28 -24.37 -13.26 13.43
C GLU A 28 -24.28 -11.86 14.05
N PHE A 29 -23.10 -11.25 14.00
CA PHE A 29 -22.86 -9.90 14.51
C PHE A 29 -23.65 -8.80 13.77
N SER A 30 -23.88 -8.96 12.46
CA SER A 30 -24.57 -7.97 11.62
C SER A 30 -26.08 -8.20 11.49
N GLY A 31 -26.63 -9.24 12.13
CA GLY A 31 -28.06 -9.53 12.09
C GLY A 31 -28.57 -10.05 10.75
N GLY A 32 -27.71 -10.65 9.91
CA GLY A 32 -28.15 -11.34 8.68
C GLY A 32 -27.03 -11.70 7.69
N GLU A 33 -27.27 -12.76 6.90
CA GLU A 33 -26.32 -13.33 5.93
C GLU A 33 -25.76 -12.32 4.91
N LYS A 34 -26.55 -11.32 4.50
CA LYS A 34 -26.18 -10.38 3.41
C LYS A 34 -25.14 -9.34 3.82
N TRP A 35 -24.96 -9.08 5.11
CA TRP A 35 -24.08 -8.02 5.61
C TRP A 35 -22.77 -8.54 6.21
N GLY A 36 -22.76 -9.78 6.72
CA GLY A 36 -21.59 -10.37 7.38
C GLY A 36 -20.33 -10.38 6.51
N ASP A 37 -20.44 -10.86 5.27
CA ASP A 37 -19.28 -10.96 4.37
C ASP A 37 -18.77 -9.57 3.93
N ASN A 38 -19.66 -8.58 3.87
CA ASN A 38 -19.31 -7.19 3.53
C ASN A 38 -18.54 -6.47 4.65
N LEU A 39 -18.69 -6.90 5.92
CA LEU A 39 -17.99 -6.30 7.06
C LEU A 39 -16.47 -6.40 6.95
N ILE A 40 -15.96 -7.40 6.22
CA ILE A 40 -14.52 -7.56 5.93
C ILE A 40 -13.97 -6.30 5.25
N THR A 41 -14.77 -5.66 4.39
CA THR A 41 -14.36 -4.46 3.64
C THR A 41 -14.65 -3.15 4.37
N ALA A 42 -15.41 -3.17 5.47
CA ALA A 42 -15.86 -1.97 6.15
C ALA A 42 -14.70 -1.05 6.61
N PRO A 43 -13.60 -1.56 7.22
CA PRO A 43 -12.48 -0.71 7.59
C PRO A 43 -11.84 0.01 6.38
N PHE A 44 -11.73 -0.68 5.24
CA PHE A 44 -11.23 -0.07 4.00
C PHE A 44 -12.13 1.06 3.51
N LEU A 45 -13.44 0.84 3.48
CA LEU A 45 -14.40 1.87 3.06
C LEU A 45 -14.31 3.11 3.96
N ILE A 46 -14.22 2.92 5.28
CA ILE A 46 -14.06 4.03 6.22
C ILE A 46 -12.74 4.77 5.96
N LEU A 47 -11.63 4.05 5.71
CA LEU A 47 -10.35 4.67 5.38
C LEU A 47 -10.38 5.43 4.05
N MET A 48 -11.07 4.91 3.02
CA MET A 48 -11.25 5.59 1.75
C MET A 48 -12.03 6.90 1.93
N VAL A 49 -13.12 6.86 2.70
CA VAL A 49 -13.90 8.06 3.05
C VAL A 49 -13.08 9.03 3.90
N ALA A 50 -12.23 8.53 4.81
CA ALA A 50 -11.33 9.34 5.62
C ALA A 50 -10.23 10.03 4.78
N ALA A 51 -9.80 9.38 3.70
CA ALA A 51 -8.71 9.86 2.86
C ALA A 51 -9.06 11.19 2.18
N ALA A 52 -10.30 11.36 1.69
CA ALA A 52 -10.74 12.60 1.03
C ALA A 52 -10.53 13.87 1.88
N PRO A 53 -11.08 14.00 3.11
CA PRO A 53 -10.87 15.17 3.95
C PRO A 53 -9.42 15.28 4.45
N LEU A 54 -8.69 14.17 4.62
CA LEU A 54 -7.27 14.20 4.99
C LEU A 54 -6.39 14.76 3.87
N PHE A 55 -6.59 14.30 2.63
CA PHE A 55 -5.89 14.83 1.47
C PHE A 55 -6.23 16.29 1.25
N LEU A 56 -7.52 16.67 1.32
CA LEU A 56 -7.94 18.06 1.16
C LEU A 56 -7.31 18.97 2.23
N ALA A 57 -7.33 18.54 3.50
CA ALA A 57 -6.66 19.28 4.58
C ALA A 57 -5.16 19.43 4.32
N GLU A 58 -4.51 18.39 3.80
CA GLU A 58 -3.07 18.43 3.51
C GLU A 58 -2.74 19.32 2.30
N TYR A 59 -3.57 19.28 1.26
CA TYR A 59 -3.47 20.19 0.11
C TYR A 59 -3.69 21.65 0.53
N HIS A 60 -4.62 21.92 1.43
CA HIS A 60 -4.82 23.27 1.95
C HIS A 60 -3.65 23.71 2.85
N ARG A 61 -3.07 22.80 3.63
CA ARG A 61 -1.98 23.10 4.56
C ARG A 61 -0.64 23.34 3.87
N ARG A 62 -0.37 22.65 2.76
CA ARG A 62 0.96 22.62 2.11
C ARG A 62 0.96 22.96 0.62
N GLY A 63 -0.20 23.07 0.00
CA GLY A 63 -0.35 23.29 -1.42
C GLY A 63 -0.38 24.77 -1.79
N LEU A 64 0.32 25.10 -2.87
CA LEU A 64 0.11 26.32 -3.63
C LEU A 64 -0.70 25.95 -4.88
N TRP A 65 -1.83 26.60 -5.06
CA TRP A 65 -2.79 26.32 -6.12
C TRP A 65 -2.61 27.30 -7.26
N PHE A 66 -2.48 26.79 -8.48
CA PHE A 66 -2.39 27.59 -9.68
C PHE A 66 -3.27 27.01 -10.78
N THR A 67 -3.91 27.89 -11.53
CA THR A 67 -4.63 27.54 -12.75
C THR A 67 -3.70 27.69 -13.94
N ARG A 68 -3.66 26.68 -14.81
CA ARG A 68 -2.90 26.76 -16.06
C ARG A 68 -3.86 26.62 -17.24
N GLU A 69 -3.86 27.60 -18.13
CA GLU A 69 -4.58 27.48 -19.40
C GLU A 69 -3.94 26.36 -20.23
N ARG A 70 -4.73 25.34 -20.54
CA ARG A 70 -4.35 24.22 -21.41
C ARG A 70 -5.55 23.77 -22.25
N GLY A 71 -5.27 23.25 -23.44
CA GLY A 71 -6.30 22.73 -24.34
C GLY A 71 -6.94 21.43 -23.82
N PHE A 72 -8.11 21.09 -24.39
CA PHE A 72 -9.02 20.02 -23.95
C PHE A 72 -8.39 18.63 -23.73
N PHE A 73 -7.24 18.33 -24.35
CA PHE A 73 -6.55 17.04 -24.27
C PHE A 73 -5.21 17.06 -23.49
N GLN A 74 -4.84 18.16 -22.82
CA GLN A 74 -3.51 18.34 -22.20
C GLN A 74 -3.48 18.20 -20.65
N GLY A 75 -4.42 17.44 -20.08
CA GLY A 75 -4.55 17.22 -18.64
C GLY A 75 -5.21 18.39 -17.92
N GLY A 76 -5.56 18.21 -16.64
CA GLY A 76 -6.46 19.13 -15.95
C GLY A 76 -5.89 20.52 -15.67
N SER A 77 -6.81 21.47 -15.55
CA SER A 77 -6.56 22.92 -15.46
C SER A 77 -6.01 23.37 -14.11
N ASN A 78 -6.13 22.54 -13.07
CA ASN A 78 -5.68 22.84 -11.72
C ASN A 78 -4.38 22.08 -11.41
N VAL A 79 -3.35 22.85 -11.02
CA VAL A 79 -2.07 22.32 -10.57
C VAL A 79 -1.88 22.66 -9.10
N VAL A 80 -1.52 21.65 -8.31
CA VAL A 80 -1.15 21.84 -6.90
C VAL A 80 0.32 21.53 -6.74
N VAL A 81 1.08 22.51 -6.27
CA VAL A 81 2.49 22.32 -5.89
C VAL A 81 2.56 22.18 -4.38
N LEU A 82 2.97 21.01 -3.91
CA LEU A 82 3.07 20.71 -2.48
C LEU A 82 4.45 21.05 -1.93
N ARG A 83 4.53 21.77 -0.81
CA ARG A 83 5.79 21.90 -0.06
C ARG A 83 6.29 20.51 0.36
N PRO A 84 7.57 20.15 0.21
CA PRO A 84 8.07 18.82 0.56
C PRO A 84 7.83 18.47 2.04
N ALA A 85 7.37 17.25 2.31
CA ALA A 85 7.19 16.78 3.70
C ALA A 85 8.55 16.65 4.39
N ARG A 86 8.62 16.82 5.71
CA ARG A 86 9.86 16.50 6.44
C ARG A 86 10.19 15.02 6.33
N LEU A 87 11.47 14.67 6.25
CA LEU A 87 11.93 13.28 6.14
C LEU A 87 11.43 12.43 7.30
N ARG A 88 11.53 12.96 8.54
CA ARG A 88 11.07 12.29 9.77
C ARG A 88 9.60 11.90 9.72
N PHE A 89 8.74 12.76 9.16
CA PHE A 89 7.31 12.47 9.03
C PHE A 89 7.06 11.29 8.10
N ARG A 90 7.82 11.17 7.00
CA ARG A 90 7.71 10.01 6.10
C ARG A 90 8.22 8.74 6.74
N ALA A 91 9.36 8.81 7.43
CA ALA A 91 9.92 7.67 8.16
C ALA A 91 8.96 7.16 9.24
N PHE A 92 8.27 8.08 9.94
CA PHE A 92 7.23 7.74 10.90
C PHE A 92 6.07 6.98 10.27
N TRP A 93 5.53 7.43 9.13
CA TRP A 93 4.46 6.70 8.43
C TRP A 93 4.91 5.36 7.85
N LEU A 94 6.16 5.27 7.39
CA LEU A 94 6.75 4.01 6.98
C LEU A 94 6.80 3.04 8.16
N LEU A 95 7.27 3.48 9.33
CA LEU A 95 7.29 2.67 10.56
C LEU A 95 5.89 2.21 10.96
N ILE A 96 4.89 3.09 10.92
CA ILE A 96 3.49 2.71 11.20
C ILE A 96 3.03 1.61 10.25
N SER A 97 3.32 1.73 8.95
CA SER A 97 2.91 0.73 7.95
C SER A 97 3.57 -0.63 8.18
N VAL A 98 4.87 -0.63 8.56
CA VAL A 98 5.60 -1.85 8.93
C VAL A 98 4.98 -2.50 10.18
N LEU A 99 4.71 -1.71 11.21
CA LEU A 99 4.11 -2.20 12.46
C LEU A 99 2.70 -2.74 12.22
N ALA A 100 1.90 -2.09 11.36
CA ALA A 100 0.58 -2.57 10.98
C ALA A 100 0.66 -3.92 10.26
N TRP A 101 1.57 -4.10 9.30
CA TRP A 101 1.78 -5.39 8.66
C TRP A 101 2.23 -6.46 9.66
N ALA A 102 3.18 -6.14 10.54
CA ALA A 102 3.66 -7.07 11.55
C ALA A 102 2.53 -7.50 12.51
N ALA A 103 1.67 -6.56 12.92
CA ALA A 103 0.54 -6.86 13.80
C ALA A 103 -0.59 -7.65 13.10
N LEU A 104 -0.75 -7.49 11.78
CA LEU A 104 -1.84 -8.11 11.03
C LEU A 104 -1.48 -9.46 10.39
N ILE A 105 -0.21 -9.70 10.04
CA ILE A 105 0.21 -10.95 9.38
C ILE A 105 1.32 -11.63 10.17
N ALA A 106 2.49 -10.99 10.30
CA ALA A 106 3.67 -11.69 10.81
C ALA A 106 3.49 -12.21 12.25
N GLY A 107 2.89 -11.39 13.11
CA GLY A 107 2.57 -11.75 14.50
C GLY A 107 1.53 -12.86 14.58
N PRO A 108 0.32 -12.69 14.01
CA PRO A 108 -0.70 -13.73 14.03
C PRO A 108 -0.23 -15.07 13.48
N VAL A 109 0.45 -15.10 12.32
CA VAL A 109 1.02 -16.34 11.76
C VAL A 109 2.03 -16.97 12.70
N TYR A 110 2.91 -16.17 13.32
CA TYR A 110 3.88 -16.69 14.27
C TYR A 110 3.21 -17.33 15.49
N TYR A 111 2.20 -16.68 16.07
CA TYR A 111 1.46 -17.22 17.22
C TYR A 111 0.65 -18.46 16.86
N ASP A 112 0.05 -18.47 15.67
CA ASP A 112 -0.70 -19.62 15.18
C ASP A 112 0.18 -20.86 15.06
N ILE A 113 1.31 -20.74 14.35
CA ILE A 113 2.26 -21.85 14.13
C ILE A 113 2.89 -22.34 15.45
N THR A 114 3.11 -21.46 16.42
CA THR A 114 3.85 -21.81 17.66
C THR A 114 2.98 -22.21 18.83
N THR A 115 1.74 -21.72 18.89
CA THR A 115 0.86 -21.90 20.06
C THR A 115 -0.54 -22.38 19.73
N ASP A 116 -0.88 -22.48 18.44
CA ASP A 116 -2.22 -22.89 17.97
C ASP A 116 -3.35 -22.02 18.54
N VAL A 117 -3.05 -20.73 18.78
CA VAL A 117 -3.91 -19.81 19.52
C VAL A 117 -5.23 -19.51 18.80
N PHE A 118 -5.28 -19.76 17.48
CA PHE A 118 -6.46 -19.50 16.63
C PHE A 118 -7.12 -20.78 16.13
N ALA A 119 -6.90 -21.94 16.76
CA ALA A 119 -7.51 -23.21 16.37
C ALA A 119 -9.05 -23.15 16.28
N ASP A 120 -9.67 -22.43 17.21
CA ASP A 120 -11.14 -22.24 17.28
C ASP A 120 -11.62 -20.97 16.55
N ALA A 121 -10.73 -20.26 15.85
CA ALA A 121 -11.09 -19.00 15.21
C ALA A 121 -12.00 -19.20 13.99
N ASP A 122 -12.88 -18.22 13.75
CA ASP A 122 -13.69 -18.21 12.54
C ASP A 122 -12.82 -17.98 11.29
N SER A 123 -13.21 -18.63 10.19
CA SER A 123 -12.55 -18.49 8.87
C SER A 123 -12.43 -17.03 8.38
N SER A 124 -13.31 -16.13 8.84
CA SER A 124 -13.25 -14.71 8.50
C SER A 124 -12.05 -14.00 9.13
N LEU A 125 -11.46 -14.53 10.22
CA LEU A 125 -10.27 -13.96 10.86
C LEU A 125 -9.11 -13.85 9.86
N TRP A 126 -8.77 -14.97 9.23
CA TRP A 126 -7.65 -15.01 8.27
C TRP A 126 -7.95 -14.13 7.06
N THR A 127 -9.19 -14.11 6.59
CA THR A 127 -9.57 -13.21 5.49
C THR A 127 -9.37 -11.73 5.86
N LEU A 128 -9.74 -11.32 7.08
CA LEU A 128 -9.51 -9.97 7.60
C LEU A 128 -8.01 -9.65 7.69
N LEU A 129 -7.24 -10.52 8.34
CA LEU A 129 -5.81 -10.35 8.58
C LEU A 129 -5.02 -10.28 7.26
N VAL A 130 -5.29 -11.19 6.34
CA VAL A 130 -4.67 -11.24 5.01
C VAL A 130 -5.00 -9.99 4.21
N THR A 131 -6.29 -9.64 4.08
CA THR A 131 -6.69 -8.49 3.22
C THR A 131 -6.08 -7.18 3.72
N HIS A 132 -6.12 -6.91 5.02
CA HIS A 132 -5.59 -5.68 5.60
C HIS A 132 -4.06 -5.70 5.70
N GLY A 133 -3.47 -6.84 6.01
CA GLY A 133 -2.02 -7.00 6.11
C GLY A 133 -1.31 -6.91 4.76
N LEU A 134 -1.88 -7.50 3.70
CA LEU A 134 -1.34 -7.36 2.33
C LEU A 134 -1.33 -5.89 1.91
N PHE A 135 -2.40 -5.16 2.21
CA PHE A 135 -2.46 -3.73 1.94
C PHE A 135 -1.42 -2.95 2.76
N ALA A 136 -1.27 -3.25 4.06
CA ALA A 136 -0.26 -2.62 4.92
C ALA A 136 1.18 -2.89 4.41
N SER A 137 1.46 -4.10 3.92
CA SER A 137 2.75 -4.45 3.32
C SER A 137 2.97 -3.72 1.99
N GLY A 138 1.97 -3.71 1.11
CA GLY A 138 2.00 -2.96 -0.15
C GLY A 138 2.27 -1.47 0.08
N MET A 139 1.57 -0.86 1.05
CA MET A 139 1.79 0.53 1.44
C MET A 139 3.19 0.79 2.02
N THR A 140 3.75 -0.17 2.75
CA THR A 140 5.12 -0.08 3.28
C THR A 140 6.14 0.07 2.16
N VAL A 141 6.09 -0.82 1.16
CA VAL A 141 7.03 -0.78 0.03
C VAL A 141 6.76 0.43 -0.86
N LEU A 142 5.50 0.81 -1.07
CA LEU A 142 5.14 2.06 -1.76
C LEU A 142 5.78 3.28 -1.08
N LEU A 143 5.70 3.40 0.24
CA LEU A 143 6.30 4.50 1.00
C LEU A 143 7.83 4.47 0.92
N LEU A 144 8.44 3.28 0.94
CA LEU A 144 9.88 3.10 0.75
C LEU A 144 10.35 3.59 -0.62
N PHE A 145 9.69 3.18 -1.71
CA PHE A 145 10.02 3.64 -3.05
C PHE A 145 9.70 5.12 -3.27
N SER A 146 8.63 5.64 -2.68
CA SER A 146 8.33 7.08 -2.66
C SER A 146 9.43 7.89 -1.96
N LEU A 147 10.02 7.33 -0.91
CA LEU A 147 11.17 7.92 -0.23
C LEU A 147 12.43 7.85 -1.10
N LEU A 148 12.72 6.69 -1.68
CA LEU A 148 13.84 6.48 -2.59
C LEU A 148 13.79 7.45 -3.76
N LYS A 149 12.64 7.53 -4.45
CA LYS A 149 12.41 8.47 -5.56
C LYS A 149 12.76 9.88 -5.15
N ARG A 150 12.32 10.35 -3.97
CA ARG A 150 12.69 11.69 -3.50
C ARG A 150 14.19 11.87 -3.29
N MET A 151 14.88 10.90 -2.70
CA MET A 151 16.31 11.01 -2.42
C MET A 151 17.16 11.04 -3.69
N THR A 152 16.70 10.40 -4.76
CA THR A 152 17.44 10.29 -6.02
C THR A 152 17.03 11.33 -7.06
N TYR A 153 15.78 11.78 -7.06
CA TYR A 153 15.21 12.62 -8.12
C TYR A 153 16.01 13.89 -8.38
N GLU A 154 16.23 14.73 -7.37
CA GLU A 154 16.89 16.03 -7.54
C GLU A 154 18.33 15.87 -8.05
N ARG A 155 19.04 14.84 -7.55
CA ARG A 155 20.41 14.53 -8.00
C ARG A 155 20.45 14.08 -9.45
N LEU A 156 19.52 13.21 -9.85
CA LEU A 156 19.44 12.69 -11.21
C LEU A 156 18.98 13.76 -12.19
N ALA A 157 17.99 14.58 -11.80
CA ALA A 157 17.53 15.72 -12.59
C ALA A 157 18.63 16.77 -12.76
N ALA A 158 19.40 17.09 -11.72
CA ALA A 158 20.54 18.01 -11.84
C ALA A 158 21.64 17.49 -12.77
N ARG A 159 21.91 16.17 -12.73
CA ARG A 159 22.97 15.55 -13.52
C ARG A 159 22.60 15.33 -14.99
N PHE A 160 21.36 14.92 -15.26
CA PHE A 160 20.94 14.45 -16.58
C PHE A 160 19.82 15.31 -17.21
N GLY A 161 19.21 16.22 -16.45
CA GLY A 161 18.06 17.00 -16.90
C GLY A 161 18.35 17.95 -18.06
N GLY A 162 19.60 18.37 -18.25
CA GLY A 162 20.01 19.17 -19.41
C GLY A 162 19.87 18.45 -20.75
N GLY A 163 19.73 17.12 -20.76
CA GLY A 163 19.52 16.31 -21.96
C GLY A 163 18.05 16.10 -22.34
N ILE A 164 17.10 16.67 -21.61
CA ILE A 164 15.67 16.47 -21.87
C ILE A 164 15.24 17.31 -23.08
N VAL A 165 14.82 16.64 -24.15
CA VAL A 165 14.20 17.29 -25.32
C VAL A 165 12.70 17.42 -25.08
N TYR A 166 12.24 18.65 -24.84
CA TYR A 166 10.83 18.92 -24.57
C TYR A 166 9.94 18.55 -25.77
N GLY A 167 8.88 17.78 -25.50
CA GLY A 167 7.96 17.29 -26.51
C GLY A 167 8.38 15.98 -27.20
N SER A 168 9.54 15.42 -26.87
CA SER A 168 10.00 14.11 -27.39
C SER A 168 9.12 12.94 -26.92
N ALA A 169 9.17 11.82 -27.66
CA ALA A 169 8.42 10.62 -27.33
C ALA A 169 8.82 10.03 -25.96
N ASP A 170 10.12 10.03 -25.63
CA ASP A 170 10.62 9.57 -24.33
C ASP A 170 10.05 10.42 -23.19
N GLN A 171 10.10 11.75 -23.30
CA GLN A 171 9.54 12.63 -22.27
C GLN A 171 8.03 12.39 -22.08
N ARG A 172 7.26 12.28 -23.17
CA ARG A 172 5.81 12.02 -23.11
C ARG A 172 5.51 10.68 -22.44
N ALA A 173 6.25 9.63 -22.79
CA ALA A 173 6.11 8.31 -22.18
C ALA A 173 6.39 8.37 -20.67
N TRP A 174 7.48 9.01 -20.24
CA TRP A 174 7.80 9.14 -18.81
C TRP A 174 6.84 10.05 -18.05
N ARG A 175 6.30 11.08 -18.69
CA ARG A 175 5.24 11.90 -18.11
C ARG A 175 3.95 11.11 -17.92
N PHE A 176 3.55 10.32 -18.91
CA PHE A 176 2.41 9.41 -18.77
C PHE A 176 2.65 8.39 -17.65
N LEU A 177 3.79 7.68 -17.71
CA LEU A 177 4.06 6.57 -16.82
C LEU A 177 4.31 7.01 -15.37
N SER A 178 5.17 8.00 -15.15
CA SER A 178 5.68 8.36 -13.82
C SER A 178 5.07 9.61 -13.20
N TYR A 179 4.47 10.49 -14.02
CA TYR A 179 3.84 11.70 -13.52
C TYR A 179 2.32 11.55 -13.38
N GLN A 180 1.63 11.07 -14.42
CA GLN A 180 0.17 10.90 -14.41
C GLN A 180 -0.26 9.62 -13.67
N PHE A 181 0.19 8.45 -14.13
CA PHE A 181 -0.24 7.17 -13.57
C PHE A 181 0.61 6.70 -12.39
N ARG A 182 1.84 7.22 -12.26
CA ARG A 182 2.82 6.83 -11.23
C ARG A 182 2.99 5.31 -11.14
N PHE A 183 3.14 4.64 -12.29
CA PHE A 183 3.24 3.18 -12.38
C PHE A 183 4.33 2.60 -11.47
N GLU A 184 5.40 3.35 -11.18
CA GLU A 184 6.41 2.90 -10.23
C GLU A 184 5.83 2.61 -8.83
N LEU A 185 4.80 3.33 -8.39
CA LEU A 185 4.15 3.11 -7.10
C LEU A 185 3.21 1.91 -7.13
N TRP A 186 2.58 1.62 -8.28
CA TRP A 186 1.78 0.41 -8.47
C TRP A 186 2.66 -0.84 -8.36
N PHE A 187 3.81 -0.85 -9.04
CA PHE A 187 4.77 -1.95 -8.92
C PHE A 187 5.38 -2.03 -7.53
N ALA A 188 5.67 -0.91 -6.87
CA ALA A 188 6.14 -0.91 -5.49
C ALA A 188 5.10 -1.53 -4.54
N PHE A 189 3.82 -1.18 -4.71
CA PHE A 189 2.73 -1.79 -3.96
C PHE A 189 2.64 -3.29 -4.22
N GLY A 190 2.67 -3.72 -5.49
CA GLY A 190 2.64 -5.14 -5.87
C GLY A 190 3.79 -5.94 -5.26
N CYS A 191 5.01 -5.38 -5.25
CA CYS A 191 6.16 -5.97 -4.57
C CYS A 191 5.90 -6.17 -3.07
N GLY A 192 5.41 -5.12 -2.39
CA GLY A 192 5.09 -5.21 -0.97
C GLY A 192 3.97 -6.20 -0.66
N ALA A 193 2.92 -6.25 -1.47
CA ALA A 193 1.85 -7.22 -1.31
C ALA A 193 2.37 -8.66 -1.43
N LEU A 194 3.18 -8.96 -2.45
CA LEU A 194 3.76 -10.29 -2.65
C LEU A 194 4.69 -10.72 -1.52
N LEU A 195 5.61 -9.83 -1.07
CA LEU A 195 6.47 -10.12 0.08
C LEU A 195 5.68 -10.25 1.37
N GLY A 196 4.63 -9.43 1.54
CA GLY A 196 3.75 -9.45 2.70
C GLY A 196 2.94 -10.73 2.82
N ALA A 197 2.76 -11.47 1.72
CA ALA A 197 2.08 -12.75 1.66
C ALA A 197 2.96 -13.94 2.11
N ILE A 198 4.28 -13.77 2.22
CA ILE A 198 5.21 -14.86 2.54
C ILE A 198 4.82 -15.63 3.82
N PRO A 199 4.47 -14.98 4.95
CA PRO A 199 4.07 -15.70 6.15
C PRO A 199 2.86 -16.63 5.92
N LEU A 200 1.97 -16.31 4.98
CA LEU A 200 0.80 -17.13 4.68
C LEU A 200 1.17 -18.48 4.05
N VAL A 201 2.28 -18.56 3.33
CA VAL A 201 2.77 -19.84 2.79
C VAL A 201 3.20 -20.78 3.93
N TYR A 202 3.74 -20.21 5.01
CA TYR A 202 4.10 -20.99 6.20
C TYR A 202 2.88 -21.44 6.98
N GLN A 203 1.85 -20.58 7.09
CA GLN A 203 0.58 -20.96 7.69
C GLN A 203 -0.09 -22.11 6.93
N LEU A 204 -0.19 -22.02 5.60
CA LEU A 204 -0.74 -23.08 4.75
C LEU A 204 0.02 -24.41 4.89
N ALA A 205 1.34 -24.34 5.08
CA ALA A 205 2.14 -25.54 5.35
C ALA A 205 1.85 -26.13 6.74
N ALA A 206 1.65 -25.29 7.75
CA ALA A 206 1.31 -25.70 9.11
C ALA A 206 -0.07 -26.39 9.18
N GLU A 207 -1.08 -25.91 8.44
CA GLU A 207 -2.40 -26.55 8.36
C GLU A 207 -2.35 -28.01 7.85
N SER A 208 -1.35 -28.34 7.04
CA SER A 208 -1.15 -29.71 6.54
C SER A 208 -0.40 -30.63 7.52
N CYS A 209 0.01 -30.11 8.68
CA CYS A 209 1.11 -30.60 9.51
C CYS A 209 0.75 -30.55 11.02
N TYR A 210 -0.48 -30.91 11.37
CA TYR A 210 -1.05 -30.83 12.75
C TYR A 210 -0.53 -31.88 13.77
N THR A 211 0.56 -32.59 13.51
CA THR A 211 1.16 -33.51 14.50
C THR A 211 2.36 -32.84 15.18
N ASN A 212 2.49 -33.00 16.50
CA ASN A 212 3.50 -32.34 17.36
C ASN A 212 4.99 -32.54 16.97
N GLU A 213 5.29 -33.35 15.95
CA GLU A 213 6.65 -33.61 15.44
C GLU A 213 6.87 -33.10 14.00
N CYS A 214 5.87 -32.46 13.41
CA CYS A 214 5.90 -32.04 12.02
C CYS A 214 6.50 -30.63 11.89
N VAL A 215 7.61 -30.51 11.15
CA VAL A 215 8.19 -29.21 10.79
C VAL A 215 7.44 -28.69 9.56
N PRO A 216 6.77 -27.52 9.62
CA PRO A 216 6.05 -26.98 8.48
C PRO A 216 7.05 -26.64 7.37
N VAL A 217 6.98 -27.36 6.26
CA VAL A 217 7.80 -27.10 5.07
C VAL A 217 6.96 -26.33 4.06
N PRO A 218 7.24 -25.03 3.79
CA PRO A 218 6.49 -24.25 2.81
C PRO A 218 6.69 -24.81 1.40
N ASP A 219 5.64 -24.74 0.58
CA ASP A 219 5.74 -25.13 -0.83
C ASP A 219 6.76 -24.25 -1.56
N ALA A 220 7.82 -24.88 -2.06
CA ALA A 220 8.91 -24.19 -2.73
C ALA A 220 8.45 -23.48 -4.01
N GLY A 221 7.44 -24.02 -4.70
CA GLY A 221 6.87 -23.44 -5.91
C GLY A 221 6.17 -22.10 -5.64
N GLN A 222 5.26 -22.08 -4.65
CA GLN A 222 4.57 -20.87 -4.20
C GLN A 222 5.55 -19.82 -3.67
N LEU A 223 6.51 -20.23 -2.84
CA LEU A 223 7.51 -19.32 -2.30
C LEU A 223 8.37 -18.71 -3.42
N ALA A 224 8.83 -19.52 -4.38
CA ALA A 224 9.56 -19.04 -5.53
C ALA A 224 8.72 -18.06 -6.36
N TRP A 225 7.44 -18.36 -6.60
CA TRP A 225 6.55 -17.47 -7.36
C TRP A 225 6.38 -16.11 -6.68
N LEU A 226 6.17 -16.07 -5.36
CA LEU A 226 6.09 -14.82 -4.59
C LEU A 226 7.39 -14.02 -4.67
N ILE A 227 8.54 -14.68 -4.48
CA ILE A 227 9.86 -14.04 -4.51
C ILE A 227 10.16 -13.48 -5.91
N TRP A 228 9.97 -14.27 -6.97
CA TRP A 228 10.24 -13.84 -8.34
C TRP A 228 9.28 -12.73 -8.78
N GLY A 229 7.99 -12.84 -8.44
CA GLY A 229 7.00 -11.80 -8.70
C GLY A 229 7.36 -10.50 -7.98
N ALA A 230 7.74 -10.58 -6.70
CA ALA A 230 8.18 -9.43 -5.91
C ALA A 230 9.44 -8.79 -6.49
N ALA A 231 10.43 -9.61 -6.87
CA ALA A 231 11.67 -9.14 -7.48
C ALA A 231 11.41 -8.43 -8.82
N GLY A 232 10.55 -8.99 -9.68
CA GLY A 232 10.13 -8.35 -10.92
C GLY A 232 9.45 -7.01 -10.68
N CYS A 233 8.49 -6.97 -9.76
CA CYS A 233 7.81 -5.73 -9.36
C CYS A 233 8.80 -4.69 -8.79
N ALA A 234 9.73 -5.12 -7.93
CA ALA A 234 10.77 -4.25 -7.38
C ALA A 234 11.68 -3.66 -8.46
N ALA A 235 12.06 -4.48 -9.46
CA ALA A 235 12.86 -4.03 -10.60
C ALA A 235 12.13 -2.95 -11.40
N PHE A 236 10.86 -3.16 -11.76
CA PHE A 236 10.07 -2.14 -12.47
C PHE A 236 9.86 -0.88 -11.64
N ALA A 237 9.57 -1.02 -10.34
CA ALA A 237 9.45 0.11 -9.42
C ALA A 237 10.76 0.92 -9.34
N LEU A 238 11.91 0.24 -9.28
CA LEU A 238 13.23 0.86 -9.21
C LEU A 238 13.57 1.58 -10.52
N ILE A 239 13.38 0.93 -11.67
CA ILE A 239 13.58 1.54 -12.99
C ILE A 239 12.72 2.80 -13.12
N GLY A 240 11.44 2.71 -12.74
CA GLY A 240 10.51 3.84 -12.78
C GLY A 240 10.94 4.98 -11.85
N CYS A 241 11.32 4.68 -10.61
CA CYS A 241 11.78 5.69 -9.65
C CYS A 241 13.06 6.40 -10.12
N LEU A 242 14.03 5.65 -10.64
CA LEU A 242 15.32 6.20 -11.09
C LEU A 242 15.24 6.89 -12.46
N SER A 243 14.21 6.61 -13.26
CA SER A 243 14.01 7.23 -14.58
C SER A 243 12.97 8.35 -14.57
N ALA A 244 12.28 8.58 -13.45
CA ALA A 244 11.19 9.55 -13.34
C ALA A 244 11.58 10.99 -13.71
N TRP A 245 12.85 11.37 -13.53
CA TRP A 245 13.36 12.70 -13.90
C TRP A 245 13.22 12.99 -15.40
N ARG A 246 13.14 11.96 -16.24
CA ARG A 246 12.93 12.08 -17.69
C ARG A 246 11.57 12.68 -18.06
N SER A 247 10.61 12.70 -17.14
CA SER A 247 9.34 13.41 -17.35
C SER A 247 9.53 14.93 -17.53
N GLY A 248 10.61 15.49 -16.95
CA GLY A 248 10.86 16.94 -16.93
C GLY A 248 9.90 17.73 -16.04
N GLU A 249 9.01 17.07 -15.31
CA GLU A 249 8.05 17.71 -14.41
C GLU A 249 8.60 17.83 -12.99
N SER A 250 7.99 18.68 -12.16
CA SER A 250 8.41 18.76 -10.76
C SER A 250 7.91 17.54 -9.98
N LEU A 251 8.74 16.97 -9.09
CA LEU A 251 8.32 15.85 -8.23
C LEU A 251 7.16 16.21 -7.30
N TYR A 252 7.00 17.51 -7.02
CA TYR A 252 6.06 18.03 -6.02
C TYR A 252 4.78 18.62 -6.63
N SER A 253 4.61 18.54 -7.96
CA SER A 253 3.38 18.96 -8.63
C SER A 253 2.44 17.77 -8.81
N GLY A 254 1.14 18.03 -8.59
CA GLY A 254 0.04 17.18 -9.02
C GLY A 254 -0.82 17.95 -10.00
N GLU A 255 -1.23 17.28 -11.08
CA GLU A 255 -2.24 17.78 -12.02
C GLU A 255 -3.57 17.09 -11.72
N SER A 256 -4.67 17.83 -11.71
CA SER A 256 -6.00 17.22 -11.76
C SER A 256 -6.16 16.40 -13.04
N VAL A 257 -6.81 15.25 -12.96
CA VAL A 257 -7.22 14.50 -14.16
C VAL A 257 -8.49 15.17 -14.69
N SER A 258 -8.46 15.63 -15.95
CA SER A 258 -9.62 16.14 -16.68
C SER A 258 -10.40 15.00 -17.30
#